data_AF-A0A011QDB2-F1
#
_entry.id   AF-A0A011QDB2-F1
#
_cell.length_a   1.000
_cell.length_b   1.000
_cell.length_c   1.000
_cell.angle_alpha   90.00
_cell.angle_beta   90.00
_cell.angle_gamma   90.00
#
_symmetry.space_group_name_H-M   'P 1'
#
loop_
_entity.id
_entity.type
_entity.pdbx_description
1 polymer ?
#
loop_
_entity_poly.entity_id
_entity_poly.type
_entity_poly.pdbx_seq_one_letter_code
_entity_poly.pdbx_strand_id
1 'polypeptide(L)' 'MGVQRQLKVLGIFARLCHRDGKHDYLKDMPRVTAYLRRTCERYAELRVLAKLLERIAGQQPDVAFSF' A
#
# COMPACT_ATOMS: atom_id res chain seq x y z
N MET A 1 -8.91 7.06 10.23
CA MET A 1 -8.41 5.65 10.21
C MET A 1 -6.95 5.69 9.79
N GLY A 2 -6.03 5.33 10.70
CA GLY A 2 -4.59 5.58 10.55
C GLY A 2 -3.78 4.48 9.85
N VAL A 3 -2.52 4.81 9.56
CA VAL A 3 -1.51 3.96 8.90
C VAL A 3 -1.37 2.57 9.54
N GLN A 4 -1.42 2.50 10.88
CA GLN A 4 -1.28 1.25 11.63
C GLN A 4 -2.36 0.20 11.27
N ARG A 5 -3.61 0.63 11.09
CA ARG A 5 -4.71 -0.28 10.72
C ARG A 5 -4.50 -0.81 9.30
N GLN A 6 -4.11 0.05 8.38
CA GLN A 6 -3.92 -0.31 6.97
C GLN A 6 -2.77 -1.31 6.80
N LEU A 7 -1.65 -1.09 7.50
CA LEU A 7 -0.54 -2.04 7.57
C LEU A 7 -0.97 -3.40 8.13
N LYS A 8 -1.77 -3.40 9.21
CA LYS A 8 -2.29 -4.65 9.79
C LYS A 8 -3.15 -5.43 8.78
N VAL A 9 -4.03 -4.74 8.04
CA VAL A 9 -4.87 -5.36 7.02
C VAL A 9 -4.03 -5.95 5.88
N LEU A 10 -3.01 -5.22 5.39
CA LEU A 10 -2.10 -5.74 4.37
C LEU A 10 -1.39 -7.02 4.84
N GLY A 11 -0.91 -7.04 6.08
CA GLY A 11 -0.29 -8.23 6.67
C GLY A 11 -1.25 -9.42 6.79
N ILE A 12 -2.52 -9.17 7.13
CA ILE A 12 -3.56 -10.22 7.18
C ILE A 12 -3.81 -10.78 5.78
N PHE A 13 -3.94 -9.93 4.75
CA PHE A 13 -4.14 -10.38 3.37
C PHE A 13 -2.96 -11.19 2.85
N ALA A 14 -1.73 -10.72 3.10
CA ALA A 14 -0.52 -11.46 2.76
C ALA A 14 -0.50 -12.84 3.42
N ARG A 15 -0.80 -12.92 4.72
CA ARG A 15 -0.89 -14.20 5.45
C ARG A 15 -1.97 -15.13 4.87
N LEU A 16 -3.17 -14.61 4.62
CA LEU A 16 -4.28 -15.39 4.06
C LEU A 16 -3.93 -15.94 2.68
N CYS A 17 -3.20 -15.18 1.86
CA CYS A 17 -2.72 -15.63 0.57
C CYS A 17 -1.64 -16.70 0.69
N HIS A 18 -0.54 -16.41 1.41
CA HIS A 18 0.63 -17.29 1.44
C HIS A 18 0.41 -18.57 2.24
N ARG A 19 -0.35 -18.51 3.35
CA ARG A 19 -0.53 -19.64 4.26
C ARG A 19 -1.85 -20.38 4.04
N ASP A 20 -2.93 -19.63 3.84
CA ASP A 20 -4.28 -20.19 3.81
C ASP A 20 -4.81 -20.39 2.38
N GLY A 21 -3.99 -20.09 1.35
CA GLY A 21 -4.30 -20.29 -0.06
C GLY A 21 -5.40 -19.38 -0.63
N LYS A 22 -5.83 -18.36 0.12
CA LYS A 22 -6.93 -17.46 -0.26
C LYS A 22 -6.42 -16.31 -1.12
N HIS A 23 -6.15 -16.59 -2.39
CA HIS A 23 -5.60 -15.63 -3.35
C HIS A 23 -6.56 -14.47 -3.69
N ASP A 24 -7.86 -14.61 -3.45
CA ASP A 24 -8.84 -13.55 -3.73
C ASP A 24 -8.53 -12.23 -3.01
N TYR A 25 -7.91 -12.28 -1.82
CA TYR A 25 -7.52 -11.08 -1.09
C TYR A 25 -6.42 -10.25 -1.77
N LEU A 26 -5.69 -10.83 -2.74
CA LEU A 26 -4.74 -10.08 -3.56
C LEU A 26 -5.45 -9.04 -4.44
N LYS A 27 -6.72 -9.28 -4.81
CA LYS A 27 -7.52 -8.31 -5.59
C LYS A 27 -7.79 -7.04 -4.80
N ASP A 28 -7.87 -7.14 -3.47
CA ASP A 28 -8.11 -6.01 -2.57
C ASP A 28 -6.83 -5.29 -2.11
N MET A 29 -5.65 -5.91 -2.28
CA MET A 29 -4.36 -5.33 -1.89
C MET A 29 -4.09 -3.93 -2.49
N PRO A 30 -4.32 -3.69 -3.80
CA PRO A 30 -4.08 -2.37 -4.40
C PRO A 30 -4.90 -1.26 -3.73
N ARG A 31 -6.15 -1.56 -3.37
CA ARG A 31 -7.05 -0.61 -2.72
C ARG A 31 -6.54 -0.23 -1.33
N VAL A 32 -6.15 -1.21 -0.52
CA VAL A 32 -5.62 -0.94 0.83
C VAL A 32 -4.30 -0.20 0.77
N THR A 33 -3.44 -0.54 -0.20
CA THR A 33 -2.15 0.13 -0.43
C THR A 33 -2.32 1.59 -0.87
N ALA A 34 -3.29 1.88 -1.74
CA ALA A 34 -3.60 3.25 -2.15
C ALA A 34 -4.08 4.11 -0.97
N TYR A 35 -4.93 3.56 -0.10
CA TYR A 35 -5.32 4.26 1.12
C TYR A 35 -4.14 4.45 2.08
N LEU A 36 -3.26 3.46 2.22
CA LEU A 36 -2.05 3.56 3.03
C LEU A 36 -1.14 4.70 2.55
N ARG A 37 -0.88 4.77 1.24
CA ARG A 37 -0.09 5.85 0.63
C ARG A 37 -0.69 7.22 0.93
N ARG A 38 -1.99 7.42 0.67
CA ARG A 38 -2.71 8.67 0.97
C ARG A 38 -2.71 9.05 2.45
N THR A 39 -2.62 8.09 3.37
CA THR A 39 -2.49 8.40 4.80
C THR A 39 -1.07 8.80 5.14
N CYS A 40 -0.05 8.15 4.56
CA CYS A 40 1.36 8.50 4.78
C CYS A 40 1.71 9.89 4.24
N GLU A 41 1.12 10.29 3.10
CA GLU A 41 1.35 11.62 2.48
C GLU A 41 0.85 12.79 3.36
N ARG A 42 -0.08 12.55 4.30
CA ARG A 42 -0.62 13.60 5.16
C ARG A 42 0.29 14.00 6.31
N TYR A 43 1.25 13.17 6.69
CA TYR A 43 2.09 13.39 7.86
C TYR A 43 3.56 13.32 7.47
N ALA A 44 4.30 14.41 7.68
CA ALA A 44 5.71 14.51 7.33
C ALA A 44 6.57 13.41 7.97
N GLU A 45 6.22 13.01 9.19
CA GLU A 45 6.87 11.92 9.94
C GLU A 45 6.78 10.56 9.21
N LEU A 46 5.75 10.37 8.39
CA LEU A 46 5.50 9.12 7.65
C LEU A 46 6.08 9.13 6.24
N ARG A 47 6.83 10.18 5.86
CA ARG A 47 7.41 10.33 4.53
C ARG A 47 8.39 9.21 4.17
N VAL A 48 9.13 8.70 5.15
CA VAL A 48 10.05 7.56 4.93
C VAL A 48 9.27 6.30 4.56
N LEU A 49 8.14 6.06 5.24
CA LEU A 49 7.26 4.94 4.92
C LEU A 49 6.63 5.09 3.54
N ALA A 50 6.18 6.29 3.16
CA ALA A 50 5.66 6.56 1.82
C ALA A 50 6.68 6.21 0.73
N LYS A 51 7.94 6.65 0.86
CA LYS A 51 9.02 6.32 -0.08
C LYS A 51 9.29 4.82 -0.18
N LEU A 52 9.25 4.12 0.96
CA LEU A 52 9.44 2.67 1.00
C LEU A 52 8.30 1.94 0.27
N LEU A 53 7.06 2.38 0.46
CA LEU A 53 5.90 1.82 -0.25
C LEU A 53 6.01 2.04 -1.77
N GLU A 54 6.44 3.22 -2.21
CA GLU A 54 6.67 3.52 -3.63
C GLU A 54 7.73 2.60 -4.23
N ARG A 55 8.83 2.37 -3.50
CA ARG A 55 9.91 1.46 -3.93
C ARG A 55 9.43 0.02 -4.05
N ILE A 56 8.60 -0.46 -3.13
CA ILE A 56 8.07 -1.83 -3.14
C ILE A 56 7.01 -2.00 -4.23
N ALA A 57 6.16 -0.99 -4.45
CA ALA A 57 5.11 -1.05 -5.45
C ALA A 57 5.64 -1.05 -6.90
N GLY A 58 6.93 -0.76 -7.11
CA GLY A 58 7.52 -0.66 -8.44
C GLY A 58 6.89 0.44 -9.30
N GLN A 59 6.11 1.35 -8.70
CA GLN A 59 5.48 2.44 -9.42
C GLN A 59 6.54 3.46 -9.80
N GLN A 60 6.93 3.47 -11.08
CA GLN A 60 7.36 4.72 -11.71
C GLN A 60 6.16 5.66 -11.66
N PRO A 61 6.32 6.91 -11.19
CA PRO A 61 5.25 7.89 -11.36
C PRO A 61 4.98 7.98 -12.86
N ASP A 62 3.76 7.65 -13.26
CA ASP A 62 3.24 7.93 -14.59
C ASP A 62 3.14 9.46 -14.68
N VAL A 63 4.27 10.09 -14.96
CA VAL A 63 4.36 11.51 -15.28
C VAL A 63 3.77 11.65 -16.67
N ALA A 64 2.44 11.71 -16.72
CA ALA A 64 1.73 12.17 -17.89
C ALA A 64 2.07 13.66 -18.10
N PHE A 65 3.18 13.93 -18.78
CA PHE A 65 3.45 15.25 -19.33
C PHE A 65 2.42 15.48 -20.44
N SER A 66 1.32 16.15 -20.11
CA SER A 66 0.51 16.81 -21.13
C SER A 66 1.29 18.02 -21.63
N PHE A 67 1.72 17.96 -22.88
CA PHE A 67 2.23 19.10 -23.65
C PHE A 67 1.07 19.96 -24.16
#